data_AF-X1SMA4-F1
#
_entry.id   AF-X1SMA4-F1
#
_cell.length_a   1.000
_cell.length_b   1.000
_cell.length_c   1.000
_cell.angle_alpha   90.00
_cell.angle_beta   90.00
_cell.angle_gamma   90.00
#
_symmetry.space_group_name_H-M   'P 1'
#
loop_
_entity.id
_entity.type
_entity.pdbx_description
1 polymer ?
#
loop_
_entity_poly.entity_id
_entity_poly.type
_entity_poly.pdbx_seq_one_letter_code
_entity_poly.pdbx_strand_id
1 'polypeptide(L)'
;AIPARSGFEYAALKILKDSKKEKAIICGMQTLPWACRIKEYASKVDILGKKRSIGIAAFPHKTTSELALFLTHLLDLKIETLPNMLTLSLANVGQIIHPGIMYGLFKGKERAIYQKETIPLFYQGVTKEISETLKMMSDEILA
;
A
#
# COMPACT_ATOMS: atom_id res chain seq x y z
N ALA A 1 11.33 0.20 2.14
CA ALA A 1 10.15 0.92 2.67
C ALA A 1 9.08 -0.08 3.09
N ILE A 2 8.47 0.11 4.27
CA ILE A 2 7.43 -0.77 4.82
C ILE A 2 6.29 0.11 5.36
N PRO A 3 5.19 0.30 4.62
CA PRO A 3 4.98 -0.13 3.23
C PRO A 3 5.74 0.76 2.24
N ALA A 4 5.94 0.28 1.02
CA ALA A 4 6.24 1.15 -0.11
C ALA A 4 4.95 1.81 -0.61
N ARG A 5 5.01 3.10 -0.90
CA ARG A 5 3.93 3.85 -1.55
C ARG A 5 4.33 4.18 -2.98
N SER A 6 3.34 4.53 -3.80
CA SER A 6 3.51 4.77 -5.23
C SER A 6 4.63 5.79 -5.49
N GLY A 7 5.59 5.41 -6.33
CA GLY A 7 6.73 6.24 -6.72
C GLY A 7 7.90 6.30 -5.73
N PHE A 8 7.87 5.50 -4.64
CA PHE A 8 9.00 5.39 -3.70
C PHE A 8 10.32 5.09 -4.42
N GLU A 9 10.32 4.16 -5.37
CA GLU A 9 11.47 3.76 -6.16
C GLU A 9 12.07 4.92 -6.96
N TYR A 10 11.26 5.78 -7.55
CA TYR A 10 11.75 6.91 -8.33
C TYR A 10 12.42 7.94 -7.43
N ALA A 11 11.79 8.27 -6.31
CA ALA A 11 12.35 9.19 -5.32
C ALA A 11 13.66 8.64 -4.74
N ALA A 12 13.67 7.36 -4.34
CA ALA A 12 14.84 6.71 -3.76
C ALA A 12 16.00 6.60 -4.77
N LEU A 13 15.74 6.15 -5.99
CA LEU A 13 16.78 6.01 -7.02
C LEU A 13 17.37 7.35 -7.41
N LYS A 14 16.57 8.42 -7.49
CA LYS A 14 17.07 9.77 -7.72
C LYS A 14 18.02 10.21 -6.61
N ILE A 15 17.60 10.12 -5.35
CA ILE A 15 18.42 10.51 -4.20
C ILE A 15 19.72 9.70 -4.13
N LEU A 16 19.64 8.39 -4.38
CA LEU A 16 20.81 7.50 -4.37
C LEU A 16 21.79 7.86 -5.49
N LYS A 17 21.30 8.18 -6.69
CA LYS A 17 22.13 8.67 -7.80
C LYS A 17 22.80 10.00 -7.45
N ASP A 18 22.04 10.98 -6.98
CA ASP A 18 22.57 12.29 -6.60
C ASP A 18 23.63 12.18 -5.48
N SER A 19 23.50 11.16 -4.64
CA SER A 19 24.44 10.84 -3.55
C SER A 19 25.58 9.89 -3.94
N LYS A 20 25.71 9.47 -5.20
CA LYS A 20 26.69 8.46 -5.68
C LYS A 20 26.63 7.11 -4.92
N LYS A 21 25.41 6.67 -4.60
CA LYS A 21 25.09 5.43 -3.86
C LYS A 21 24.23 4.46 -4.67
N GLU A 22 24.41 4.41 -5.99
CA GLU A 22 23.62 3.58 -6.92
C GLU A 22 23.77 2.07 -6.67
N LYS A 23 24.80 1.65 -5.92
CA LYS A 23 24.98 0.26 -5.48
C LYS A 23 24.02 -0.15 -4.35
N ALA A 24 23.34 0.80 -3.70
CA ALA A 24 22.39 0.49 -2.65
C ALA A 24 21.17 -0.24 -3.21
N ILE A 25 20.78 -1.31 -2.53
CA ILE A 25 19.56 -2.05 -2.85
C ILE A 25 18.38 -1.32 -2.21
N ILE A 26 17.32 -1.10 -2.97
CA ILE A 26 16.05 -0.64 -2.42
C ILE A 26 15.02 -1.77 -2.49
N CYS A 27 14.17 -1.85 -1.49
CA CYS A 27 13.05 -2.78 -1.46
C CYS A 27 11.80 -2.12 -0.88
N GLY A 28 10.65 -2.67 -1.23
CA GLY A 28 9.35 -2.21 -0.80
C GLY A 28 8.40 -3.36 -0.47
N MET A 29 7.60 -3.20 0.58
CA MET A 29 6.52 -4.15 0.92
C MET A 29 5.16 -3.57 0.54
N GLN A 30 4.26 -4.43 0.08
CA GLN A 30 2.91 -4.04 -0.36
C GLN A 30 2.06 -3.39 0.76
N THR A 31 2.25 -3.83 2.01
CA THR A 31 1.53 -3.32 3.19
C THR A 31 2.38 -3.50 4.44
N LEU A 32 1.94 -2.91 5.57
CA LEU A 32 2.48 -3.24 6.89
C LEU A 32 2.22 -4.73 7.22
N PRO A 33 3.20 -5.43 7.86
CA PRO A 33 3.06 -6.80 8.40
C PRO A 33 1.94 -6.99 9.41
N TRP A 34 1.65 -5.94 10.17
CA TRP A 34 0.72 -5.98 11.30
C TRP A 34 -0.29 -4.84 11.26
N ALA A 35 -1.48 -5.12 11.81
CA ALA A 35 -2.30 -4.08 12.39
C ALA A 35 -1.85 -3.92 13.84
N CYS A 36 -1.29 -2.77 14.17
CA CYS A 36 -0.73 -2.51 15.49
C CYS A 36 -1.01 -1.08 15.95
N ARG A 37 -1.00 -0.86 17.26
CA ARG A 37 -1.16 0.46 17.86
C ARG A 37 -0.20 0.63 19.04
N ILE A 38 0.43 1.80 19.12
CA ILE A 38 1.21 2.17 20.30
C ILE A 38 0.27 2.18 21.51
N LYS A 39 0.66 1.47 22.57
CA LYS A 39 -0.02 1.48 23.87
C LYS A 39 0.67 2.41 24.84
N GLU A 40 2.00 2.41 24.81
CA GLU A 40 2.85 3.31 25.58
C GLU A 40 4.04 3.72 24.71
N TYR A 41 4.30 5.02 24.64
CA TYR A 41 5.32 5.57 23.77
C TYR A 41 6.70 4.98 24.08
N ALA A 42 7.42 4.56 23.04
CA ALA A 42 8.77 4.00 23.10
C ALA A 42 8.97 2.72 23.94
N SER A 43 7.92 2.15 24.54
CA SER A 43 8.02 0.97 25.39
C SER A 43 7.05 -0.15 25.04
N LYS A 44 5.84 0.15 24.53
CA LYS A 44 4.79 -0.87 24.33
C LYS A 44 3.92 -0.67 23.11
N VAL A 45 3.72 -1.75 22.36
CA VAL A 45 2.84 -1.83 21.19
C VAL A 45 1.89 -3.03 21.33
N ASP A 46 0.62 -2.83 21.00
CA ASP A 46 -0.33 -3.93 20.85
C ASP A 46 -0.38 -4.36 19.38
N ILE A 47 -0.18 -5.65 19.13
CA ILE A 47 -0.37 -6.27 17.81
C ILE A 47 -1.79 -6.82 17.77
N LEU A 48 -2.66 -6.17 17.00
CA LEU A 48 -4.07 -6.53 16.85
C LEU A 48 -4.27 -7.65 15.84
N GLY A 49 -3.33 -7.80 14.90
CA GLY A 49 -3.36 -8.87 13.91
C GLY A 49 -2.11 -8.89 13.05
N LYS A 50 -1.77 -10.08 12.56
CA LYS A 50 -0.67 -10.35 11.62
C LYS A 50 -1.24 -10.75 10.27
N LYS A 51 -0.70 -10.20 9.18
CA LYS A 51 -1.09 -10.63 7.82
C LYS A 51 -0.67 -12.09 7.61
N ARG A 52 -1.34 -12.80 6.70
CA ARG A 52 -0.95 -14.17 6.34
C ARG A 52 0.24 -14.20 5.37
N SER A 53 0.21 -13.29 4.39
CA SER A 53 1.31 -13.08 3.45
C SER A 53 1.37 -11.62 3.01
N ILE A 54 2.56 -11.20 2.54
CA ILE A 54 2.80 -9.86 1.98
C ILE A 54 3.73 -9.94 0.78
N GLY A 55 3.42 -9.21 -0.28
CA GLY A 55 4.30 -9.04 -1.44
C GLY A 55 5.49 -8.11 -1.18
N ILE A 56 6.67 -8.46 -1.72
CA ILE A 56 7.88 -7.63 -1.73
C ILE A 56 8.41 -7.48 -3.16
N ALA A 57 8.89 -6.28 -3.50
CA ALA A 57 9.75 -6.08 -4.66
C ALA A 57 11.05 -5.37 -4.25
N ALA A 58 12.10 -5.57 -5.04
CA ALA A 58 13.36 -4.87 -4.89
C ALA A 58 13.91 -4.35 -6.21
N PHE A 59 14.84 -3.40 -6.11
CA PHE A 59 15.66 -2.94 -7.21
C PHE A 59 17.15 -3.00 -6.79
N PRO A 60 18.02 -3.69 -7.55
CA PRO A 60 17.71 -4.45 -8.77
C PRO A 60 16.89 -5.72 -8.48
N HIS A 61 15.97 -6.10 -9.39
CA HIS A 61 15.00 -7.18 -9.17
C HIS A 61 15.62 -8.51 -8.70
N LYS A 62 16.83 -8.84 -9.16
CA LYS A 62 17.55 -10.08 -8.80
C LYS A 62 17.74 -10.30 -7.29
N THR A 63 17.68 -9.25 -6.48
CA THR A 63 17.85 -9.35 -5.02
C THR A 63 16.53 -9.65 -4.27
N THR A 64 15.40 -9.64 -4.98
CA THR A 64 14.07 -9.76 -4.35
C THR A 64 13.90 -11.10 -3.63
N SER A 65 14.33 -12.21 -4.23
CA SER A 65 14.16 -13.55 -3.64
C SER A 65 14.98 -13.75 -2.36
N GLU A 66 16.24 -13.29 -2.36
CA GLU A 66 17.10 -13.34 -1.17
C GLU A 66 16.51 -12.51 -0.03
N LEU A 67 16.04 -11.29 -0.34
CA LEU A 67 15.37 -10.42 0.64
C LEU A 67 14.06 -11.02 1.16
N ALA A 68 13.27 -11.66 0.30
CA ALA A 68 12.02 -12.32 0.69
C ALA A 68 12.28 -13.46 1.67
N LEU A 69 13.29 -14.29 1.42
CA LEU A 69 13.70 -15.37 2.35
C LEU A 69 14.17 -14.80 3.69
N PHE A 70 15.08 -13.83 3.66
CA PHE A 70 15.58 -13.17 4.86
C PHE A 70 14.45 -12.58 5.71
N LEU A 71 13.55 -11.82 5.08
CA LEU A 71 12.43 -11.17 5.77
C LEU A 71 11.36 -12.17 6.22
N THR A 72 11.20 -13.29 5.51
CA THR A 72 10.30 -14.37 5.95
C THR A 72 10.74 -14.92 7.30
N HIS A 73 12.04 -15.20 7.45
CA HIS A 73 12.60 -15.64 8.72
C HIS A 73 12.56 -14.56 9.79
N LEU A 74 12.93 -13.33 9.45
CA LEU A 74 12.99 -12.22 10.41
C LEU A 74 11.60 -11.84 10.98
N LEU A 75 10.58 -11.83 10.13
CA LEU A 75 9.23 -11.38 10.48
C LEU A 75 8.29 -12.54 10.87
N ASP A 76 8.76 -13.78 10.72
CA ASP A 76 7.95 -15.01 10.85
C ASP A 76 6.69 -14.93 9.96
N LEU A 77 6.81 -14.35 8.78
CA LEU A 77 5.68 -14.00 7.90
C LEU A 77 5.97 -14.48 6.49
N LYS A 78 4.98 -15.09 5.81
CA LYS A 78 5.15 -15.46 4.41
C LYS A 78 5.37 -14.20 3.55
N ILE A 79 6.58 -14.01 3.04
CA ILE A 79 6.89 -12.93 2.10
C ILE A 79 6.93 -13.50 0.68
N GLU A 80 6.08 -12.95 -0.19
CA GLU A 80 5.95 -13.38 -1.59
C GLU A 80 6.69 -12.39 -2.50
N THR A 81 7.44 -12.89 -3.47
CA THR A 81 8.13 -12.03 -4.43
C THR A 81 7.14 -11.45 -5.44
N LEU A 82 7.28 -10.17 -5.74
CA LEU A 82 6.56 -9.48 -6.80
C LEU A 82 7.48 -9.23 -8.00
N PRO A 83 6.94 -9.10 -9.22
CA PRO A 83 7.75 -9.00 -10.44
C PRO A 83 8.72 -7.82 -10.46
N ASN A 84 8.33 -6.66 -9.92
CA ASN A 84 9.16 -5.45 -9.91
C ASN A 84 8.57 -4.37 -8.99
N MET A 85 9.34 -3.30 -8.75
CA MET A 85 8.88 -2.14 -7.96
C MET A 85 7.64 -1.46 -8.55
N LEU A 86 7.49 -1.46 -9.89
CA LEU A 86 6.34 -0.87 -10.56
C LEU A 86 5.02 -1.57 -10.14
N THR A 87 5.08 -2.87 -9.84
CA THR A 87 3.94 -3.62 -9.29
C THR A 87 3.47 -3.00 -7.97
N LEU A 88 4.38 -2.61 -7.07
CA LEU A 88 4.02 -1.95 -5.81
C LEU A 88 3.41 -0.57 -6.04
N SER A 89 3.90 0.16 -7.05
CA SER A 89 3.43 1.49 -7.39
C SER A 89 2.04 1.49 -8.03
N LEU A 90 1.77 0.58 -8.96
CA LEU A 90 0.52 0.54 -9.73
C LEU A 90 -0.55 -0.36 -9.09
N ALA A 91 -0.18 -1.41 -8.36
CA ALA A 91 -1.15 -2.32 -7.71
C ALA A 91 -1.41 -1.96 -6.23
N ASN A 92 -1.17 -0.71 -5.82
CA ASN A 92 -1.51 -0.24 -4.49
C ASN A 92 -3.03 -0.06 -4.36
N VAL A 93 -3.73 -1.07 -3.85
CA VAL A 93 -5.20 -1.11 -3.69
C VAL A 93 -5.78 0.18 -3.09
N GLY A 94 -5.10 0.78 -2.12
CA GLY A 94 -5.56 2.01 -1.48
C GLY A 94 -5.65 3.23 -2.42
N GLN A 95 -4.92 3.23 -3.54
CA GLN A 95 -4.95 4.30 -4.54
C GLN A 95 -6.17 4.23 -5.45
N ILE A 96 -6.81 3.06 -5.55
CA ILE A 96 -8.03 2.86 -6.33
C ILE A 96 -9.24 2.97 -5.39
N ILE A 97 -9.25 2.13 -4.35
CA ILE A 97 -10.41 1.95 -3.48
C ILE A 97 -10.74 3.23 -2.74
N HIS A 98 -9.77 3.90 -2.12
CA HIS A 98 -10.11 5.06 -1.29
C HIS A 98 -10.60 6.25 -2.12
N PRO A 99 -9.89 6.69 -3.18
CA PRO A 99 -10.38 7.80 -4.00
C PRO A 99 -11.70 7.47 -4.70
N GLY A 100 -11.87 6.26 -5.23
CA GLY A 100 -13.11 5.88 -5.92
C GLY A 100 -14.33 5.84 -4.99
N ILE A 101 -14.19 5.28 -3.78
CA ILE A 101 -15.26 5.30 -2.76
C ILE A 101 -15.56 6.73 -2.33
N MET A 102 -14.53 7.52 -2.00
CA MET A 102 -14.71 8.91 -1.57
C MET A 102 -15.39 9.76 -2.65
N TYR A 103 -14.95 9.62 -3.90
CA TYR A 103 -15.59 10.29 -5.03
C TYR A 103 -17.06 9.88 -5.13
N GLY A 104 -17.34 8.59 -5.14
CA GLY A 104 -18.70 8.06 -5.27
C GLY A 104 -19.66 8.48 -4.15
N LEU A 105 -19.19 8.48 -2.89
CA LEU A 105 -20.02 8.84 -1.74
C LEU A 105 -20.33 10.34 -1.65
N PHE A 106 -19.42 11.20 -2.12
CA PHE A 106 -19.47 12.64 -1.83
C PHE A 106 -19.56 13.55 -3.05
N LYS A 107 -19.42 13.04 -4.28
CA LYS A 107 -19.59 13.83 -5.52
C LYS A 107 -20.96 14.51 -5.55
N GLY A 108 -20.97 15.81 -5.81
CA GLY A 108 -22.17 16.65 -5.84
C GLY A 108 -22.72 17.02 -4.45
N LYS A 109 -22.03 16.62 -3.38
CA LYS A 109 -22.37 16.91 -1.97
C LYS A 109 -21.17 17.44 -1.18
N GLU A 110 -20.22 18.07 -1.85
CA GLU A 110 -18.93 18.51 -1.28
C GLU A 110 -19.10 19.56 -0.18
N ARG A 111 -20.22 20.31 -0.20
CA ARG A 111 -20.57 21.34 0.80
C ARG A 111 -21.56 20.85 1.86
N ALA A 112 -22.00 19.59 1.79
CA ALA A 112 -22.95 19.06 2.75
C ALA A 112 -22.29 18.94 4.13
N ILE A 113 -23.02 19.36 5.17
CA ILE A 113 -22.62 19.15 6.56
C ILE A 113 -23.31 17.87 7.03
N TYR A 114 -22.51 16.88 7.43
CA TYR A 114 -23.02 15.59 7.89
C TYR A 114 -23.11 15.58 9.41
N GLN A 115 -24.24 15.07 9.92
CA GLN A 115 -24.33 14.64 11.31
C GLN A 115 -23.72 13.26 11.42
N LYS A 116 -23.26 12.86 12.61
CA LYS A 116 -22.52 11.61 12.80
C LYS A 116 -23.30 10.39 12.29
N GLU A 117 -24.61 10.39 12.47
CA GLU A 117 -25.54 9.33 12.11
C GLU A 117 -25.80 9.27 10.59
N THR A 118 -25.52 10.35 9.87
CA THR A 118 -25.74 10.47 8.42
C THR A 118 -24.47 10.34 7.60
N ILE A 119 -23.30 10.20 8.25
CA ILE A 119 -22.05 9.90 7.56
C ILE A 119 -22.17 8.52 6.91
N PRO A 120 -22.01 8.42 5.58
CA PRO A 120 -22.11 7.13 4.90
C PRO A 120 -21.02 6.17 5.39
N LEU A 121 -21.39 4.90 5.55
CA LEU A 121 -20.41 3.86 5.83
C LEU A 121 -19.46 3.73 4.64
N PHE A 122 -18.15 3.67 4.91
CA PHE A 122 -17.16 3.74 3.83
C PHE A 122 -17.23 2.54 2.87
N TYR A 123 -17.01 1.32 3.38
CA TYR A 123 -17.05 0.12 2.53
C TYR A 123 -18.49 -0.35 2.25
N GLN A 124 -19.36 -0.28 3.26
CA GLN A 124 -20.75 -0.74 3.14
C GLN A 124 -21.63 0.22 2.35
N GLY A 125 -21.20 1.47 2.15
CA GLY A 125 -21.90 2.47 1.34
C GLY A 125 -21.61 2.37 -0.16
N VAL A 126 -20.80 1.40 -0.60
CA VAL A 126 -20.49 1.21 -2.03
C VAL A 126 -21.76 0.83 -2.80
N THR A 127 -22.17 1.70 -3.73
CA THR A 127 -23.27 1.45 -4.66
C THR A 127 -22.77 0.82 -5.96
N LYS A 128 -23.70 0.43 -6.85
CA LYS A 128 -23.36 -0.09 -8.19
C LYS A 128 -22.51 0.90 -9.00
N GLU A 129 -22.88 2.18 -9.01
CA GLU A 129 -22.12 3.23 -9.72
C GLU A 129 -20.68 3.37 -9.18
N ILE A 130 -20.52 3.30 -7.85
CA ILE A 130 -19.19 3.33 -7.21
C ILE A 130 -18.39 2.10 -7.63
N SER A 131 -19.01 0.92 -7.67
CA SER A 131 -18.34 -0.31 -8.10
C SER A 131 -17.90 -0.26 -9.57
N GLU A 132 -18.70 0.35 -10.45
CA GLU A 132 -18.35 0.57 -11.85
C GLU A 132 -17.19 1.55 -11.99
N THR A 133 -17.18 2.63 -11.20
CA THR A 133 -16.05 3.58 -11.14
C THR A 133 -14.76 2.88 -10.71
N LEU A 134 -14.81 2.10 -9.63
CA LEU A 134 -13.65 1.35 -9.15
C LEU A 134 -13.15 0.33 -10.18
N LYS A 135 -14.06 -0.32 -10.91
CA LYS A 135 -13.70 -1.21 -12.01
C LYS A 135 -12.98 -0.46 -13.12
N MET A 136 -13.48 0.68 -13.58
CA MET A 136 -12.84 1.48 -14.63
C MET A 136 -11.42 1.90 -14.21
N MET A 137 -11.25 2.39 -12.99
CA MET A 137 -9.92 2.73 -12.45
C MET A 137 -8.98 1.52 -12.40
N SER A 138 -9.50 0.33 -12.09
CA SER A 138 -8.71 -0.90 -12.12
C SER A 138 -8.34 -1.32 -13.55
N ASP A 139 -9.26 -1.17 -14.50
CA ASP A 139 -9.04 -1.53 -15.90
C ASP A 139 -7.96 -0.62 -16.53
N GLU A 140 -7.95 0.67 -16.18
CA GLU A 140 -6.92 1.63 -16.60
C GLU A 140 -5.49 1.26 -16.16
N ILE A 141 -5.35 0.56 -15.03
CA ILE A 141 -4.04 0.09 -14.55
C ILE A 141 -3.55 -1.14 -15.35
N LEU A 142 -4.48 -1.90 -15.94
CA LEU A 142 -4.18 -3.10 -16.71
C LEU A 142 -3.94 -2.83 -18.20
N ALA A 143 -4.43 -1.70 -18.70
CA ALA A 143 -4.27 -1.25 -20.09
C ALA A 143 -2.83 -0.81 -20.39
#